data_AF-A0A959SZB1-F1
#
_entry.id   AF-A0A959SZB1-F1
#
_cell.length_a   1.000
_cell.length_b   1.000
_cell.length_c   1.000
_cell.angle_alpha   90.00
_cell.angle_beta   90.00
_cell.angle_gamma   90.00
#
_symmetry.space_group_name_H-M   'P 1'
#
loop_
_entity.id
_entity.type
_entity.pdbx_description
1 polymer ?
#
loop_
_entity_poly.entity_id
_entity_poly.type
_entity_poly.pdbx_seq_one_letter_code
_entity_poly.pdbx_strand_id
1 'polypeptide(L)'
;MAKDQIGLREAVSIGIGGMVGGGIFAVLGLAVSLAKGGTPVAFLIAGGIALLTAYSYAKLSLTYPDRGGTVRFIDKGFGASVFSGAINNLLWVSYIIMLSLYASAFGSYAPNL
;
A
#
# COMPACT_ATOMS: atom_id res chain seq x y z
N MET A 1 -13.69 -14.54 -23.04
CA MET A 1 -12.55 -13.60 -22.89
C MET A 1 -11.44 -14.33 -22.17
N ALA A 2 -10.31 -14.56 -22.85
CA ALA A 2 -9.11 -15.06 -22.18
C ALA A 2 -8.75 -14.07 -21.07
N LYS A 3 -8.68 -14.57 -19.84
CA LYS A 3 -8.34 -13.77 -18.67
C LYS A 3 -6.85 -13.50 -18.75
N ASP A 4 -6.44 -12.31 -19.16
CA ASP A 4 -5.04 -11.87 -19.07
C ASP A 4 -4.63 -11.96 -17.59
N GLN A 5 -3.90 -13.02 -17.26
CA GLN A 5 -3.46 -13.27 -15.90
C GLN A 5 -2.17 -12.50 -15.69
N ILE A 6 -2.16 -11.62 -14.69
CA ILE A 6 -0.98 -10.88 -14.29
C ILE A 6 0.10 -11.88 -13.85
N GLY A 7 1.20 -11.94 -14.59
CA GLY A 7 2.37 -12.75 -14.25
C GLY A 7 3.15 -12.16 -13.07
N LEU A 8 4.10 -12.93 -12.52
CA LEU A 8 4.89 -12.50 -11.37
C LEU A 8 5.63 -11.17 -11.62
N ARG A 9 6.23 -11.01 -12.79
CA ARG A 9 6.99 -9.79 -13.14
C ARG A 9 6.08 -8.56 -13.22
N GLU A 10 4.90 -8.73 -13.77
CA GLU A 10 3.90 -7.66 -13.88
C GLU A 10 3.35 -7.28 -12.50
N ALA A 11 3.05 -8.27 -11.66
CA ALA A 11 2.62 -8.04 -10.28
C ALA A 11 3.68 -7.32 -9.45
N VAL A 12 4.95 -7.71 -9.58
CA VAL A 12 6.08 -7.04 -8.93
C VAL A 12 6.21 -5.60 -9.44
N SER A 13 6.08 -5.37 -10.75
CA SER A 13 6.11 -4.04 -11.35
C SER A 13 5.00 -3.13 -10.79
N ILE A 14 3.76 -3.64 -10.69
CA ILE A 14 2.64 -2.91 -10.08
C ILE A 14 2.96 -2.52 -8.63
N GLY A 15 3.49 -3.45 -7.85
CA GLY A 15 3.89 -3.20 -6.46
C GLY A 15 4.97 -2.13 -6.34
N ILE A 16 6.05 -2.25 -7.13
CA ILE A 16 7.16 -1.28 -7.12
C ILE A 16 6.67 0.09 -7.58
N GLY A 17 5.89 0.16 -8.67
CA GLY A 17 5.36 1.41 -9.21
C GLY A 17 4.49 2.16 -8.19
N GLY A 18 3.61 1.45 -7.48
CA GLY A 18 2.80 2.03 -6.41
C GLY A 18 3.64 2.56 -5.24
N MET A 19 4.62 1.77 -4.77
CA MET A 19 5.45 2.14 -3.62
C MET A 19 6.42 3.29 -3.93
N VAL A 20 7.00 3.33 -5.13
CA VAL A 20 7.90 4.41 -5.56
C VAL A 20 7.08 5.69 -5.82
N GLY A 21 5.95 5.57 -6.53
CA GLY A 21 5.03 6.69 -6.77
C GLY A 21 4.58 7.37 -5.48
N GLY A 22 4.07 6.60 -4.54
CA GLY A 22 3.60 7.13 -3.26
C GLY A 22 4.71 7.48 -2.28
N GLY A 23 5.61 6.54 -2.01
CA GLY A 23 6.63 6.70 -0.98
C GLY A 23 7.68 7.76 -1.35
N ILE A 24 8.24 7.67 -2.55
CA ILE A 24 9.36 8.53 -2.96
C ILE A 24 8.86 9.89 -3.42
N PHE A 25 7.88 9.95 -4.32
CA PHE A 25 7.46 11.24 -4.86
C PHE A 25 6.50 12.00 -3.93
N ALA A 26 5.61 11.31 -3.21
CA ALA A 26 4.62 12.03 -2.41
C ALA A 26 5.06 12.37 -0.98
N VAL A 27 5.85 11.52 -0.31
CA VAL A 27 6.16 11.69 1.13
C VAL A 27 7.64 11.80 1.49
N LEU A 28 8.58 11.49 0.58
CA LEU A 28 10.02 11.59 0.88
C LEU A 28 10.44 13.01 1.29
N GLY A 29 9.95 14.04 0.59
CA GLY A 29 10.28 15.43 0.92
C GLY A 29 9.85 15.82 2.33
N LEU A 30 8.66 15.38 2.75
CA LEU A 30 8.16 15.57 4.10
C LEU A 30 9.00 14.81 5.13
N ALA A 31 9.34 13.55 4.83
CA ALA A 31 10.20 12.74 5.68
C ALA A 31 11.59 13.38 5.88
N VAL A 32 12.20 13.91 4.82
CA VAL A 32 13.49 14.62 4.88
C VAL A 32 13.36 15.92 5.68
N SER A 33 12.28 16.67 5.52
CA SER A 33 12.04 17.91 6.29
C SER A 33 11.94 17.64 7.79
N LEU A 34 11.24 16.57 8.18
CA LEU A 34 11.01 16.21 9.58
C LEU A 34 12.22 15.50 10.22
N ALA A 35 12.74 14.46 9.56
CA ALA A 35 13.80 13.61 10.09
C ALA A 35 15.21 14.14 9.79
N LYS A 36 15.36 15.05 8.81
CA LYS A 36 16.64 15.62 8.37
C LYS A 36 17.65 14.51 8.08
N GLY A 37 18.81 14.53 8.74
CA GLY A 37 19.84 13.48 8.61
C GLY A 37 19.40 12.09 9.08
N GLY A 38 18.32 11.98 9.87
CA GLY A 38 17.76 10.72 10.35
C GLY A 38 16.87 9.99 9.33
N THR A 39 16.65 10.56 8.14
CA THR A 39 15.78 9.97 7.11
C THR A 39 16.15 8.53 6.74
N PRO A 40 17.42 8.16 6.52
CA PRO A 40 17.77 6.77 6.18
C PRO A 40 17.39 5.78 7.29
N VAL A 41 17.55 6.17 8.56
CA VAL A 41 17.19 5.33 9.71
C VAL A 41 15.67 5.15 9.79
N ALA A 42 14.92 6.23 9.58
CA ALA A 42 13.46 6.16 9.54
C ALA A 42 12.96 5.21 8.43
N PHE A 43 13.56 5.27 7.24
CA PHE A 43 13.25 4.36 6.14
C PHE A 43 13.64 2.91 6.43
N LEU A 44 14.76 2.67 7.13
CA LEU A 44 15.14 1.31 7.55
C LEU A 44 14.13 0.71 8.52
N ILE A 45 13.67 1.49 9.50
CA ILE A 45 12.64 1.06 10.45
C ILE A 45 11.33 0.78 9.72
N ALA A 46 10.89 1.70 8.85
CA ALA A 46 9.69 1.52 8.04
C ALA A 46 9.78 0.28 7.14
N GLY A 47 10.95 0.02 6.53
CA GLY A 47 11.23 -1.17 5.73
C GLY A 47 11.16 -2.45 6.57
N GLY A 48 11.68 -2.44 7.79
CA GLY A 48 11.56 -3.57 8.72
C GLY A 48 10.09 -3.91 9.04
N ILE A 49 9.28 -2.90 9.33
CA ILE A 49 7.83 -3.06 9.58
C ILE A 49 7.11 -3.57 8.33
N ALA A 50 7.48 -3.06 7.15
CA ALA A 50 6.92 -3.50 5.88
C ALA A 50 7.24 -4.98 5.59
N LEU A 51 8.45 -5.46 5.91
CA LEU A 51 8.82 -6.87 5.76
C LEU A 51 7.99 -7.80 6.65
N LEU A 52 7.77 -7.41 7.90
CA LEU A 52 6.89 -8.15 8.82
C LEU A 52 5.47 -8.23 8.27
N THR A 53 4.97 -7.11 7.73
CA THR A 53 3.64 -7.04 7.11
C THR A 53 3.56 -7.92 5.87
N ALA A 54 4.56 -7.85 5.00
CA ALA A 54 4.64 -8.65 3.78
C ALA A 54 4.66 -10.15 4.08
N TYR A 55 5.36 -10.57 5.14
CA TYR A 55 5.38 -11.98 5.57
C TYR A 55 4.00 -12.48 6.01
N SER A 56 3.29 -11.70 6.85
CA SER A 56 1.92 -12.04 7.25
C SER A 56 0.98 -12.09 6.05
N TYR A 57 1.07 -11.12 5.14
CA TYR A 57 0.27 -11.09 3.91
C TYR A 57 0.57 -12.25 2.97
N ALA A 58 1.82 -12.67 2.85
CA ALA A 58 2.21 -13.82 2.02
C ALA A 58 1.56 -15.10 2.54
N LYS A 59 1.62 -15.35 3.86
CA LYS A 59 0.97 -16.53 4.48
C LYS A 59 -0.55 -16.50 4.32
N LEU A 60 -1.17 -15.34 4.55
CA LEU A 60 -2.62 -15.17 4.39
C LEU A 60 -3.06 -15.38 2.94
N SER A 61 -2.32 -14.84 1.97
CA SER A 61 -2.63 -14.98 0.55
C SER A 61 -2.52 -16.43 0.06
N LEU A 62 -1.56 -17.20 0.59
CA LEU A 62 -1.45 -18.63 0.31
C LEU A 62 -2.60 -19.44 0.93
N THR A 63 -3.06 -19.04 2.13
CA THR A 63 -4.14 -19.73 2.86
C THR A 63 -5.52 -19.41 2.29
N TYR A 64 -5.73 -18.17 1.85
CA TYR A 64 -7.00 -17.66 1.32
C TYR A 64 -6.79 -17.04 -0.07
N PRO A 65 -6.65 -17.86 -1.13
CA PRO A 65 -6.46 -17.37 -2.49
C PRO A 65 -7.78 -16.83 -3.05
N ASP A 66 -8.07 -15.57 -2.73
CA ASP A 66 -9.30 -14.87 -3.12
C ASP A 66 -8.98 -13.50 -3.74
N ARG A 67 -9.83 -13.04 -4.66
CA ARG A 67 -9.67 -11.73 -5.32
C ARG A 67 -9.93 -10.54 -4.38
N GLY A 68 -10.63 -10.76 -3.27
CA GLY A 68 -10.92 -9.73 -2.27
C GLY A 68 -9.73 -9.33 -1.40
N GLY A 69 -8.61 -10.07 -1.43
CA GLY A 69 -7.37 -9.74 -0.73
C GLY A 69 -7.60 -9.44 0.76
N THR A 70 -7.18 -8.25 1.20
CA THR A 70 -7.28 -7.81 2.60
C THR A 70 -8.70 -7.89 3.17
N VAL A 71 -9.72 -7.54 2.38
CA VAL A 71 -11.13 -7.60 2.80
C VAL A 71 -11.50 -9.02 3.21
N ARG A 72 -11.05 -10.01 2.43
CA ARG A 72 -11.32 -11.41 2.71
C ARG A 72 -10.59 -11.90 3.96
N PHE A 73 -9.38 -11.40 4.21
CA PHE A 73 -8.62 -11.74 5.42
C PHE A 73 -9.34 -11.23 6.68
N ILE A 74 -9.90 -10.02 6.63
CA ILE A 74 -10.67 -9.42 7.72
C ILE A 74 -11.96 -10.21 7.95
N ASP A 75 -12.73 -10.50 6.89
CA ASP A 75 -13.96 -11.27 6.99
C ASP A 75 -13.72 -12.69 7.54
N LYS A 76 -12.60 -13.32 7.18
CA LYS A 76 -12.23 -14.64 7.70
C LYS A 76 -11.75 -14.60 9.15
N GLY A 77 -11.05 -13.53 9.56
CA GLY A 77 -10.55 -13.38 10.92
C GLY A 77 -11.62 -12.96 11.93
N PHE A 78 -12.54 -12.07 11.53
CA PHE A 78 -13.53 -11.44 12.43
C PHE A 78 -14.98 -11.84 12.16
N GLY A 79 -15.24 -12.62 11.10
CA GLY A 79 -16.59 -13.01 10.70
C GLY A 79 -17.41 -11.85 10.12
N ALA A 80 -18.62 -12.18 9.64
CA ALA A 80 -19.57 -11.19 9.14
C ALA A 80 -20.18 -10.40 10.31
N SER A 81 -19.48 -9.35 10.73
CA SER A 81 -19.90 -8.45 11.80
C SER A 81 -19.82 -6.98 11.36
N VAL A 82 -20.51 -6.10 12.08
CA VAL A 82 -20.43 -4.64 11.87
C VAL A 82 -18.98 -4.15 11.96
N PHE A 83 -18.16 -4.81 12.78
CA PHE A 83 -16.74 -4.52 12.91
C PHE A 83 -15.95 -4.83 11.63
N SER A 84 -16.16 -5.99 11.01
CA SER A 84 -15.52 -6.31 9.71
C SER A 84 -15.91 -5.29 8.64
N GLY A 85 -17.20 -4.95 8.57
CA GLY A 85 -17.70 -3.91 7.67
C GLY A 85 -17.05 -2.54 7.90
N ALA A 86 -16.85 -2.15 9.17
CA ALA A 86 -16.18 -0.90 9.51
C ALA A 86 -14.71 -0.88 9.07
N ILE A 87 -13.95 -1.96 9.29
CA ILE A 87 -12.55 -2.05 8.84
C ILE A 87 -12.47 -2.03 7.30
N ASN A 88 -13.38 -2.72 6.61
CA ASN A 88 -13.43 -2.71 5.15
C ASN A 88 -13.72 -1.31 4.59
N ASN A 89 -14.64 -0.56 5.22
CA ASN A 89 -14.88 0.84 4.86
C ASN A 89 -13.65 1.72 5.14
N LEU A 90 -12.94 1.50 6.24
CA LEU A 90 -11.71 2.23 6.55
C LEU A 90 -10.63 1.98 5.49
N LEU A 91 -10.50 0.74 5.02
CA LEU A 91 -9.61 0.39 3.91
C LEU A 91 -10.00 1.16 2.64
N TRP A 92 -11.28 1.21 2.31
CA TRP A 92 -11.76 1.99 1.16
C TRP A 92 -11.46 3.49 1.28
N VAL A 93 -11.69 4.09 2.44
CA VAL A 93 -11.34 5.49 2.72
C VAL A 93 -9.83 5.73 2.59
N SER A 94 -9.01 4.78 3.03
CA SER A 94 -7.54 4.90 2.90
C SER A 94 -7.09 5.01 1.44
N TYR A 95 -7.76 4.32 0.51
CA TYR A 95 -7.48 4.44 -0.92
C TYR A 95 -7.84 5.83 -1.47
N ILE A 96 -8.94 6.44 -0.99
CA ILE A 96 -9.32 7.80 -1.39
C ILE A 96 -8.26 8.80 -0.95
N ILE A 97 -7.82 8.71 0.30
CA ILE A 97 -6.76 9.57 0.85
C ILE A 97 -5.46 9.38 0.05
N MET A 98 -5.12 8.14 -0.29
CA MET A 98 -3.94 7.84 -1.10
C MET A 98 -4.01 8.46 -2.50
N LEU A 99 -5.18 8.43 -3.15
CA LEU A 99 -5.39 9.09 -4.44
C LEU A 99 -5.24 10.61 -4.34
N SER A 100 -5.77 11.23 -3.27
CA SER A 100 -5.57 12.66 -3.02
C SER A 100 -4.10 13.01 -2.81
N LEU A 101 -3.36 12.17 -2.08
CA LEU A 101 -1.93 12.32 -1.84
C LEU A 101 -1.13 12.23 -3.15
N TYR A 102 -1.48 11.31 -4.05
CA TYR A 102 -0.86 11.22 -5.38
C TYR A 102 -1.17 12.43 -6.26
N ALA A 103 -2.41 12.92 -6.24
CA ALA A 103 -2.79 14.12 -6.97
C ALA A 103 -2.02 15.36 -6.47
N SER A 104 -1.85 15.50 -5.15
CA SER A 104 -1.07 16.59 -4.55
C SER A 104 0.42 16.50 -4.91
N ALA A 105 0.99 15.30 -4.88
CA ALA A 105 2.37 15.07 -5.28
C ALA A 105 2.57 15.45 -6.75
N PHE A 106 1.71 14.95 -7.64
CA PHE A 106 1.73 15.29 -9.06
C PHE A 106 1.63 16.80 -9.28
N GLY A 107 0.69 17.47 -8.61
CA GLY A 107 0.53 18.93 -8.68
C GLY A 107 1.76 19.72 -8.18
N SER A 108 2.56 19.15 -7.28
CA SER A 108 3.80 19.78 -6.80
C SER A 108 4.94 19.69 -7.83
N TYR A 109 4.97 18.61 -8.62
CA TYR A 109 5.97 18.43 -9.69
C TYR A 109 5.54 19.03 -11.03
N ALA A 110 4.23 19.14 -11.31
CA ALA A 110 3.69 19.62 -12.58
C ALA A 110 4.21 21.00 -13.05
N PRO A 111 4.47 22.00 -12.17
CA PRO A 111 5.07 23.27 -12.59
C PRO A 111 6.52 23.16 -13.08
N ASN A 112 7.20 22.07 -12.76
CA ASN A 112 8.61 21.82 -13.07
C ASN A 112 8.78 20.73 -14.16
N LEU A 113 7.70 20.39 -14.88
CA LEU A 113 7.69 19.45 -16.01
C LEU A 113 7.89 20.20 -17.33
#